data_AF-R9L9R2-F1
#
_entry.id   AF-R9L9R2-F1
#
_cell.length_a   1.000
_cell.length_b   1.000
_cell.length_c   1.000
_cell.angle_alpha   90.00
_cell.angle_beta   90.00
_cell.angle_gamma   90.00
#
_symmetry.space_group_name_H-M   'P 1'
#
loop_
_entity.id
_entity.type
_entity.pdbx_description
1 polymer ?
#
loop_
_entity_poly.entity_id
_entity_poly.type
_entity_poly.pdbx_seq_one_letter_code
_entity_poly.pdbx_strand_id
1 'polypeptide(L)' 'MRITVVAKGDLETYIQQDMERTGLSAGMTCHNLARLGMKYQEGLQSMVTFATAIQGQRSFSGYGECVPPIL' A
#
# COMPACT_ATOMS: atom_id res chain seq x y z
N MET A 1 -22.40 -3.43 15.82
CA MET A 1 -21.40 -2.39 16.13
C MET A 1 -21.52 -1.30 15.06
N ARG A 2 -21.80 -0.04 15.43
CA ARG A 2 -22.00 1.06 14.48
C ARG A 2 -20.78 1.97 14.56
N ILE A 3 -20.04 2.10 13.46
CA ILE A 3 -18.88 2.98 13.36
C ILE A 3 -19.30 4.20 12.54
N THR A 4 -19.20 5.38 13.14
CA THR A 4 -19.46 6.65 12.46
C THR A 4 -18.14 7.25 12.04
N VAL A 5 -17.99 7.53 10.75
CA VAL A 5 -16.79 8.16 10.17
C VAL A 5 -17.14 9.58 9.78
N VAL A 6 -16.32 10.54 10.19
CA VAL A 6 -16.48 11.95 9.84
C VAL A 6 -15.36 12.32 8.86
N ALA A 7 -15.70 12.59 7.61
CA ALA A 7 -14.81 13.21 6.64
C ALA A 7 -14.91 14.74 6.77
N LYS A 8 -13.81 15.46 6.56
CA LYS A 8 -13.78 16.93 6.57
C LYS A 8 -12.89 17.45 5.45
N GLY A 9 -13.21 18.64 4.95
CA GLY A 9 -12.40 19.36 3.95
C GLY A 9 -12.35 18.63 2.61
N ASP A 10 -11.17 18.52 2.01
CA ASP A 10 -10.99 17.96 0.66
C ASP A 10 -11.50 16.52 0.52
N LEU A 11 -11.45 15.72 1.60
CA LEU A 11 -11.96 14.35 1.58
C LEU A 11 -13.48 14.30 1.45
N GLU A 12 -14.19 15.25 2.06
CA GLU A 12 -15.65 15.37 1.94
C GLU A 12 -16.04 15.75 0.51
N THR A 13 -15.35 16.75 -0.06
CA THR A 13 -15.55 17.16 -1.46
C THR A 13 -15.27 16.01 -2.42
N TYR A 14 -14.21 15.26 -2.20
CA TYR A 14 -13.87 14.10 -3.03
C TYR A 14 -14.95 13.01 -2.96
N ILE A 15 -15.42 12.66 -1.76
CA ILE A 15 -16.48 11.64 -1.58
C ILE A 15 -17.74 12.08 -2.33
N GLN A 16 -18.11 13.36 -2.22
CA GLN A 16 -19.30 13.89 -2.86
C GLN A 16 -19.21 13.87 -4.39
N GLN A 17 -18.07 14.28 -4.96
CA GLN A 17 -17.81 14.18 -6.39
C GLN A 17 -17.81 12.72 -6.89
N ASP A 18 -17.24 11.80 -6.12
CA ASP A 18 -17.18 10.40 -6.51
C ASP A 18 -18.55 9.73 -6.44
N MET A 19 -19.40 10.13 -5.49
CA MET A 19 -20.80 9.72 -5.44
C MET A 19 -21.57 10.21 -6.67
N GLU A 20 -21.41 11.49 -7.06
CA GLU A 20 -22.05 12.04 -8.27
C GLU A 20 -21.58 11.33 -9.54
N ARG A 21 -20.29 10.99 -9.62
CA ARG A 21 -19.68 10.32 -10.77
C ARG A 21 -20.12 8.87 -10.91
N THR A 22 -20.22 8.14 -9.81
CA THR A 22 -20.44 6.69 -9.83
C THR A 22 -21.89 6.29 -9.55
N GLY A 23 -22.69 7.22 -9.01
CA GLY A 23 -24.04 6.95 -8.50
C GLY A 23 -24.07 6.09 -7.24
N LEU A 24 -22.90 5.82 -6.63
CA LEU A 24 -22.80 5.01 -5.42
C LEU A 24 -23.15 5.81 -4.17
N SER A 25 -23.64 5.11 -3.14
CA SER A 25 -23.90 5.71 -1.84
C SER A 25 -22.58 6.01 -1.12
N ALA A 26 -22.60 7.03 -0.25
CA ALA A 26 -21.44 7.47 0.54
C ALA A 26 -20.73 6.32 1.25
N GLY A 27 -21.49 5.37 1.81
CA GLY A 27 -20.93 4.20 2.49
C GLY A 27 -20.11 3.29 1.56
N MET A 28 -20.60 3.06 0.34
CA MET A 28 -19.90 2.22 -0.65
C MET A 28 -18.68 2.94 -1.21
N THR A 29 -18.77 4.25 -1.44
CA THR A 29 -17.65 5.11 -1.82
C THR A 29 -16.54 5.07 -0.77
N CYS A 30 -16.87 5.27 0.51
CA CYS A 30 -15.92 5.16 1.62
C CYS A 30 -15.30 3.77 1.73
N HIS A 31 -16.10 2.70 1.57
CA HIS A 31 -15.59 1.33 1.57
C HIS A 31 -14.56 1.10 0.45
N ASN A 32 -14.86 1.59 -0.76
CA ASN A 32 -13.95 1.46 -1.90
C ASN A 32 -12.65 2.24 -1.69
N LEU A 33 -12.75 3.48 -1.19
CA LEU A 33 -11.60 4.30 -0.79
C LEU A 33 -10.71 3.56 0.23
N ALA A 34 -11.29 3.01 1.29
CA ALA A 34 -10.55 2.25 2.30
C ALA A 34 -9.85 1.03 1.69
N ARG A 35 -10.54 0.28 0.82
CA ARG A 35 -9.97 -0.87 0.11
C ARG A 35 -8.80 -0.48 -0.78
N LEU A 36 -8.90 0.65 -1.49
CA LEU A 36 -7.83 1.16 -2.34
C LEU A 36 -6.62 1.62 -1.52
N GLY A 37 -6.85 2.31 -0.38
CA GLY A 37 -5.79 2.71 0.54
C GLY A 37 -5.02 1.51 1.11
N MET A 38 -5.72 0.46 1.51
CA MET A 38 -5.10 -0.80 1.98
C MET A 38 -4.19 -1.42 0.92
N LYS A 39 -4.68 -1.54 -0.33
CA LYS A 39 -3.89 -2.07 -1.45
C LYS A 39 -2.66 -1.22 -1.76
N TYR A 40 -2.79 0.10 -1.64
CA TYR A 40 -1.66 1.01 -1.81
C TYR A 40 -0.57 0.76 -0.77
N GLN A 41 -0.96 0.59 0.50
CA GLN A 41 -0.04 0.28 1.59
C GLN A 41 0.65 -1.08 1.38
N GLU A 42 -0.08 -2.12 0.97
CA GLU A 42 0.49 -3.43 0.62
C GLU A 42 1.50 -3.33 -0.54
N GLY A 43 1.18 -2.51 -1.56
CA GLY A 43 2.07 -2.23 -2.67
C GLY A 43 3.37 -1.56 -2.23
N LEU A 44 3.30 -0.55 -1.36
CA LEU A 44 4.48 0.10 -0.80
C LEU A 44 5.36 -0.88 -0.02
N GLN A 45 4.77 -1.73 0.81
CA GLN A 45 5.50 -2.74 1.58
C GLN A 45 6.22 -3.75 0.67
N SER A 46 5.59 -4.12 -0.44
CA SER A 46 6.17 -5.00 -1.44
C SER A 46 7.39 -4.34 -2.11
N MET A 47 7.30 -3.05 -2.44
CA MET A 47 8.42 -2.28 -2.99
C MET A 47 9.59 -2.15 -2.01
N VAL A 48 9.32 -1.91 -0.72
CA VAL A 48 10.34 -1.88 0.33
C VAL A 48 11.06 -3.23 0.46
N THR A 49 10.31 -4.33 0.39
CA THR A 49 10.86 -5.69 0.43
C THR A 49 11.76 -5.95 -0.78
N PHE A 50 11.32 -5.54 -1.97
CA PHE A 50 12.10 -5.64 -3.20
C PHE A 50 13.38 -4.78 -3.14
N ALA A 51 13.30 -3.54 -2.67
CA ALA A 51 14.45 -2.67 -2.50
C ALA A 51 15.48 -3.26 -1.53
N THR A 52 15.02 -3.82 -0.41
CA THR A 52 15.87 -4.53 0.57
C THR A 52 16.56 -5.74 -0.07
N ALA A 53 15.84 -6.53 -0.88
CA ALA A 53 16.41 -7.68 -1.58
C ALA A 53 17.51 -7.27 -2.58
N ILE A 54 17.29 -6.19 -3.35
CA ILE A 54 18.31 -5.63 -4.26
C ILE A 54 19.54 -5.13 -3.49
N GLN A 55 19.34 -4.44 -2.37
CA GLN A 55 20.46 -3.98 -1.53
C GLN A 55 21.27 -5.16 -0.98
N GLY A 56 20.59 -6.22 -0.52
CA GLY A 56 21.25 -7.47 -0.10
C GLY A 56 22.08 -8.12 -1.20
N GLN A 57 21.59 -8.12 -2.45
CA GLN A 57 22.35 -8.63 -3.60
C GLN A 57 23.56 -7.75 -3.97
N ARG A 58 23.45 -6.42 -3.84
CA ARG A 58 24.59 -5.52 -4.07
C ARG A 58 25.67 -5.67 -3.02
N SER A 59 25.31 -5.95 -1.77
CA SER A 59 26.26 -6.28 -0.70
C SER A 59 26.96 -7.63 -0.92
N PHE A 60 26.35 -8.55 -1.68
CA PHE A 60 26.94 -9.85 -2.05
C PHE A 60 27.80 -9.82 -3.33
N SER A 61 27.75 -8.74 -4.11
CA SER A 61 28.53 -8.59 -5.35
C SER A 61 29.94 -8.01 -5.13
N GLY A 62 30.37 -7.91 -3.88
CA GLY A 62 31.78 -7.74 -3.51
C GLY A 62 32.23 -9.02 -2.80
N TYR A 63 33.32 -9.61 -3.28
CA TYR A 63 33.98 -10.83 -2.81
C TYR A 63 33.42 -12.14 -3.39
N GLY A 64 34.06 -12.54 -4.50
CA GLY A 64 34.28 -13.96 -4.73
C GLY A 64 35.10 -14.52 -3.57
N GLU A 65 34.55 -15.49 -2.88
CA GLU A 65 35.29 -16.58 -2.25
C GLU A 65 34.29 -17.72 -2.03
N CYS A 66 34.42 -18.75 -2.87
CA CYS A 66 33.82 -20.04 -2.64
C CYS A 66 34.49 -20.64 -1.40
N VAL A 67 33.91 -20.44 -0.22
CA VAL A 67 34.30 -21.23 0.96
C VAL A 67 33.33 -22.40 1.07
N PRO A 68 33.76 -23.64 0.78
CA PRO A 68 32.93 -24.80 1.05
C PRO A 68 32.69 -24.95 2.56
N PRO A 69 31.55 -25.50 2.99
CA PRO A 69 31.31 -25.78 4.40
C PRO A 69 32.38 -26.76 4.90
N ILE A 70 33.07 -26.37 5.97
CA ILE A 70 34.00 -27.23 6.70
C ILE A 70 33.17 -28.06 7.70
N LEU A 71 33.27 -29.38 7.52
CA LEU A 71 32.74 -30.51 8.31
C LEU A 71 31.23 -30.73 8.35
#